data_AF-A0A0E0B381-F1
#
_entry.id   AF-A0A0E0B381-F1
#
_cell.length_a   1.000
_cell.length_b   1.000
_cell.length_c   1.000
_cell.angle_alpha   90.00
_cell.angle_beta   90.00
_cell.angle_gamma   90.00
#
_symmetry.space_group_name_H-M   'P 1'
#
loop_
_entity.id
_entity.type
_entity.pdbx_description
1 polymer ?
#
loop_
_entity_poly.entity_id
_entity_poly.type
_entity_poly.pdbx_seq_one_letter_code
_entity_poly.pdbx_strand_id
1 'polypeptide(L)' 'MKRRSMFTVGKNKGVASSVHRKPLQHMVQRRLRELKEIVPDAHEDNVDVLLRKTAEYICILELKVAVLRKLAAIYGA' A
#
# COMPACT_ATOMS: atom_id res chain seq x y z
N MET A 1 -37.84 37.71 -36.02
CA MET A 1 -38.92 36.87 -35.47
C MET A 1 -38.33 35.69 -34.70
N LYS A 2 -38.92 35.42 -33.55
CA LYS A 2 -38.64 34.38 -32.53
C LYS A 2 -38.81 32.96 -33.09
N ARG A 3 -37.93 32.03 -32.70
CA ARG A 3 -38.24 30.68 -32.17
C ARG A 3 -36.93 29.91 -31.90
N ARG A 4 -36.57 29.79 -30.61
CA ARG A 4 -35.65 28.76 -30.10
C ARG A 4 -36.45 27.58 -29.56
N SER A 5 -35.73 26.45 -29.48
CA SER A 5 -35.96 25.28 -28.63
C SER A 5 -36.84 24.18 -29.23
N MET A 6 -36.19 23.29 -30.00
CA MET A 6 -36.64 21.91 -30.16
C MET A 6 -36.09 21.08 -28.99
N PHE A 7 -37.00 20.42 -28.27
CA PHE A 7 -36.67 19.34 -27.35
C PHE A 7 -36.06 18.18 -28.13
N THR A 8 -34.90 17.70 -27.71
CA THR A 8 -34.43 16.36 -28.07
C THR A 8 -34.31 15.54 -26.79
N VAL A 9 -35.30 14.66 -26.61
CA VAL A 9 -35.21 13.52 -25.69
C VAL A 9 -34.31 12.49 -26.36
N GLY A 10 -33.14 12.25 -25.76
CA GLY A 10 -32.09 11.44 -26.38
C GLY A 10 -31.19 10.75 -25.36
N LYS A 11 -31.78 9.80 -24.63
CA LYS A 11 -31.24 8.44 -24.40
C LYS A 11 -29.80 8.30 -23.86
N ASN A 12 -29.74 7.94 -22.58
CA ASN A 12 -28.70 7.17 -21.88
C ASN A 12 -27.55 6.64 -22.75
N LYS A 13 -26.32 7.08 -22.46
CA LYS A 13 -25.15 6.21 -22.41
C LYS A 13 -24.27 6.63 -21.23
N GLY A 14 -24.62 6.10 -20.06
CA GLY A 14 -23.65 5.91 -19.01
C GLY A 14 -22.49 5.11 -19.57
N VAL A 15 -21.38 5.78 -19.85
CA VAL A 15 -20.07 5.14 -19.82
C VAL A 15 -19.61 5.26 -18.37
N ALA A 16 -20.31 4.52 -17.50
CA ALA A 16 -19.60 3.84 -16.43
C ALA A 16 -18.75 2.82 -17.18
N SER A 17 -17.57 3.28 -17.64
CA SER A 17 -16.47 2.39 -17.95
C SER A 17 -16.46 1.41 -16.79
N SER A 18 -16.70 0.15 -17.11
CA SER A 18 -16.57 -0.97 -16.20
C SER A 18 -15.14 -0.91 -15.68
N VAL A 19 -14.94 -0.12 -14.63
CA VAL A 19 -13.71 -0.11 -13.86
C VAL A 19 -13.84 -1.38 -13.02
N HIS A 20 -13.60 -2.50 -13.68
CA HIS A 20 -13.20 -3.73 -13.02
C HIS A 20 -11.80 -3.44 -12.44
N ARG A 21 -11.77 -2.56 -11.43
CA ARG A 21 -10.60 -2.22 -10.64
C ARG A 21 -10.18 -3.53 -10.03
N LYS A 22 -9.06 -4.09 -10.50
CA LYS A 22 -8.49 -5.32 -9.96
C LYS A 22 -8.22 -5.09 -8.47
N PRO A 23 -9.15 -5.49 -7.57
CA PRO A 23 -9.16 -4.95 -6.22
C PRO A 23 -7.94 -5.45 -5.44
N LEU A 24 -7.54 -6.69 -5.72
CA LEU A 24 -6.34 -7.32 -5.19
C LEU A 24 -5.06 -6.59 -5.58
N GLN A 25 -4.93 -6.14 -6.83
CA GLN A 25 -3.71 -5.44 -7.28
C GLN A 25 -3.54 -4.10 -6.56
N HIS A 26 -4.63 -3.34 -6.41
CA HIS A 26 -4.60 -2.09 -5.67
C HIS A 26 -4.32 -2.29 -4.18
N MET A 27 -4.89 -3.35 -3.58
CA MET A 27 -4.59 -3.73 -2.20
C MET A 27 -3.10 -4.07 -2.03
N VAL A 28 -2.55 -4.91 -2.91
CA VAL A 28 -1.13 -5.29 -2.88
C VAL A 28 -0.23 -4.07 -3.04
N GLN A 29 -0.52 -3.19 -4.00
CA GLN A 29 0.23 -1.94 -4.20
C GLN A 29 0.17 -1.03 -2.96
N ARG A 30 -0.99 -0.94 -2.31
CA ARG A 30 -1.13 -0.18 -1.06
C ARG A 30 -0.26 -0.78 0.04
N ARG A 31 -0.29 -2.10 0.22
CA ARG A 31 0.54 -2.79 1.22
C ARG A 31 2.03 -2.62 0.95
N LEU A 32 2.45 -2.67 -0.31
CA LEU A 32 3.85 -2.43 -0.69
C LEU A 32 4.29 -1.00 -0.36
N ARG A 33 3.43 0.02 -0.55
CA ARG A 33 3.74 1.39 -0.11
C ARG A 33 3.86 1.48 1.40
N GLU A 34 2.91 0.92 2.13
CA GLU A 34 2.97 0.88 3.61
C GLU A 34 4.24 0.19 4.11
N LEU A 35 4.67 -0.89 3.44
CA LEU A 35 5.90 -1.60 3.80
C LEU A 35 7.16 -0.73 3.59
N LYS A 36 7.21 0.08 2.52
CA LYS A 36 8.32 1.01 2.24
C LYS A 36 8.48 2.11 3.30
N GLU A 37 7.40 2.49 3.98
CA GLU A 37 7.44 3.47 5.07
C GLU A 37 7.97 2.87 6.38
N ILE A 38 7.79 1.56 6.57
CA ILE A 38 8.16 0.86 7.82
C ILE A 38 9.59 0.34 7.75
N VAL A 39 10.02 -0.16 6.58
CA VAL A 39 11.34 -0.77 6.40
C VAL A 39 12.39 0.31 6.19
N PRO A 40 13.47 0.35 7.01
CA PRO A 40 14.55 1.32 6.84
C PRO A 40 15.18 1.24 5.44
N ASP A 41 15.52 2.41 4.88
CA ASP A 41 16.26 2.56 3.62
C ASP A 41 15.60 1.90 2.40
N ALA A 42 14.26 1.79 2.37
CA ALA A 42 13.52 1.03 1.35
C ALA A 42 12.77 1.88 0.30
N HIS A 43 12.89 3.22 0.33
CA HIS A 43 12.03 4.13 -0.44
C HIS A 43 12.10 3.91 -1.97
N GLU A 44 13.28 3.66 -2.52
CA GLU A 44 13.49 3.53 -3.98
C GLU A 44 13.63 2.08 -4.47
N ASP A 45 13.48 1.10 -3.59
CA ASP A 45 13.73 -0.29 -3.95
C ASP A 45 12.64 -0.88 -4.86
N ASN A 46 13.06 -1.80 -5.72
CA ASN A 46 12.14 -2.71 -6.41
C ASN A 46 11.51 -3.70 -5.40
N VAL A 47 10.48 -4.43 -5.83
CA VAL A 47 9.71 -5.32 -4.93
C VAL A 47 10.59 -6.41 -4.31
N ASP A 48 11.49 -7.02 -5.06
CA ASP A 48 12.32 -8.13 -4.56
C ASP A 48 13.35 -7.67 -3.53
N VAL A 49 13.94 -6.49 -3.74
CA VAL A 49 14.86 -5.88 -2.78
C VAL A 49 14.10 -5.44 -1.52
N LEU A 50 12.91 -4.86 -1.67
CA LEU A 50 12.04 -4.50 -0.54
C LEU A 50 11.71 -5.73 0.31
N LEU A 51 11.31 -6.85 -0.29
CA LEU A 51 10.97 -8.07 0.43
C LEU A 51 12.20 -8.67 1.16
N ARG A 52 13.37 -8.61 0.54
CA ARG A 52 14.62 -9.07 1.15
C ARG A 52 15.02 -8.21 2.36
N LYS A 53 15.04 -6.88 2.19
CA LYS A 53 15.30 -5.94 3.29
C LYS A 53 14.27 -6.09 4.41
N THR A 54 13.01 -6.39 4.06
CA THR A 54 11.98 -6.71 5.05
C THR A 54 12.37 -7.93 5.89
N ALA A 55 12.81 -9.01 5.26
CA ALA A 55 13.25 -10.22 5.96
C ALA A 55 14.47 -9.96 6.85
N GLU A 56 15.45 -9.21 6.35
CA GLU A 56 16.63 -8.79 7.11
C GLU A 56 16.23 -7.92 8.32
N TYR A 57 15.31 -6.97 8.12
CA TYR A 57 14.84 -6.09 9.18
C TYR A 57 14.09 -6.84 10.27
N ILE A 58 13.22 -7.80 9.90
CA ILE A 58 12.55 -8.69 10.87
C ILE A 58 13.61 -9.44 11.70
N CYS A 59 14.60 -10.05 11.06
CA CYS A 59 15.64 -10.80 11.74
C CYS A 59 16.43 -9.93 12.74
N ILE A 60 16.79 -8.71 12.34
CA ILE A 60 17.47 -7.74 13.22
C ILE A 60 16.59 -7.36 14.41
N LEU A 61 15.30 -7.09 14.19
CA LEU A 61 14.37 -6.74 15.27
C LEU A 61 14.19 -7.90 16.25
N GLU A 62 14.06 -9.13 15.77
CA GLU A 62 13.98 -10.32 16.61
C GLU A 62 15.22 -10.48 17.49
N LEU A 63 16.41 -10.30 16.92
CA LEU A 63 17.67 -10.33 17.67
C LEU A 63 17.70 -9.22 18.74
N LYS A 64 17.33 -7.98 18.38
CA LYS A 64 17.28 -6.84 19.31
C LYS A 64 16.32 -7.14 20.48
N VAL A 65 15.12 -7.64 20.19
CA VAL A 65 14.14 -8.01 21.21
C VAL A 65 14.68 -9.12 22.11
N ALA A 66 15.34 -10.14 21.56
CA ALA A 66 15.93 -11.21 22.35
C ALA A 66 17.02 -10.71 23.31
N VAL A 67 17.90 -9.81 22.84
CA VAL A 67 18.94 -9.19 23.67
C VAL A 67 18.32 -8.31 24.77
N LEU A 68 17.38 -7.44 24.41
CA LEU A 68 16.72 -6.55 25.36
C LEU A 68 15.97 -7.33 26.45
N ARG A 69 15.33 -8.45 26.11
CA ARG A 69 14.68 -9.33 27.10
C ARG A 69 15.69 -9.92 28.10
N LYS A 70 16.87 -10.35 27.63
CA LYS A 70 17.93 -10.85 28.52
C LYS A 70 18.46 -9.76 29.44
N LEU A 71 18.69 -8.56 28.90
CA LEU A 71 19.13 -7.42 29.70
C LEU A 71 18.09 -7.01 30.74
N ALA A 72 16.80 -6.94 30.36
CA ALA A 72 15.72 -6.65 31.28
C ALA A 72 15.61 -7.69 32.41
N ALA A 73 15.88 -8.97 32.12
CA ALA A 73 15.90 -10.01 33.16
C ALA A 73 17.07 -9.85 34.16
N ILE A 74 18.17 -9.20 33.76
CA ILE A 74 19.35 -8.97 34.62
C ILE A 74 19.22 -7.64 35.38
N TYR A 75 18.77 -6.59 34.71
CA TYR A 75 18.84 -5.21 35.18
C TYR A 75 17.49 -4.55 35.43
N GLY A 76 16.37 -5.22 35.12
CA GLY A 76 15.02 -4.68 35.24
C GLY A 76 14.31 -4.97 36.57
N ALA A 77 15.05 -5.43 37.58
CA ALA A 77 14.57 -5.66 38.95
C ALA A 77 14.84 -4.45 39.85
#